data_AF-E4XUR5-F1
#
_entry.id   AF-E4XUR5-F1
#
_cell.length_a   1.000
_cell.length_b   1.000
_cell.length_c   1.000
_cell.angle_alpha   90.00
_cell.angle_beta   90.00
_cell.angle_gamma   90.00
#
_symmetry.space_group_name_H-M   'P 1'
#
loop_
_entity.id
_entity.type
_entity.pdbx_description
1 polymer ?
#
loop_
_entity_poly.entity_id
_entity_poly.type
_entity_poly.pdbx_seq_one_letter_code
_entity_poly.pdbx_strand_id
1 'polypeptide(L)'
;MRNFKFLGFLAAFSSAQEFEDSWSQDFLDNPRDYYRNPCPKTRPTDLCNAFDEYVWKKDGYYSYELRETYTQFKDITGYAFLMKSQKWLNESVYYIDNDGPNDPERTVWKHWVNVWVPKDKILDKQLLGSALMLIDGSGNSKNPPNLMDDMLQYGRFFARTTGNVFVGIKQIPNERLIFLNDWKCKRTEDAIIALTWRHFLDFPDEPEWLLRFPMTKATLRAMDMVSEFVETEFAWPEITKWGVTGASKRGWTTWMTAAADPERVVMMAPIVLDFLKMDDLMHQMYRNTGNWTFTFTDYWYEGINGR
;
A
#
# COMPACT_ATOMS: atom_id res chain seq x y z
N MET A 1 -19.91 -31.68 16.92
CA MET A 1 -18.71 -30.81 16.99
C MET A 1 -17.68 -31.38 16.01
N ARG A 2 -17.57 -30.80 14.81
CA ARG A 2 -16.66 -31.27 13.75
C ARG A 2 -15.39 -30.42 13.79
N ASN A 3 -14.26 -31.09 13.94
CA ASN A 3 -12.91 -30.54 13.91
C ASN A 3 -12.64 -29.85 12.58
N PHE A 4 -12.44 -28.53 12.59
CA PHE A 4 -11.81 -27.81 11.49
C PHE A 4 -10.29 -27.92 11.65
N LYS A 5 -9.64 -28.71 10.77
CA LYS A 5 -8.20 -28.62 10.57
C LYS A 5 -7.93 -27.38 9.72
N PHE A 6 -7.19 -26.42 10.29
CA PHE A 6 -6.53 -25.36 9.54
C PHE A 6 -5.59 -26.01 8.52
N LEU A 7 -5.89 -25.87 7.21
CA LEU A 7 -4.91 -26.11 6.16
C LEU A 7 -4.01 -24.86 6.12
N GLY A 8 -2.77 -25.02 6.58
CA GLY A 8 -1.73 -24.02 6.38
C GLY A 8 -1.43 -23.89 4.89
N PHE A 9 -1.53 -22.66 4.39
CA PHE A 9 -0.92 -22.28 3.12
C PHE A 9 0.60 -22.25 3.32
N LEU A 10 1.29 -23.33 2.96
CA LEU A 10 2.71 -23.25 2.61
C LEU A 10 2.77 -22.81 1.15
N ALA A 11 3.04 -21.52 0.93
CA ALA A 11 3.54 -21.06 -0.35
C ALA A 11 4.93 -21.70 -0.56
N ALA A 12 5.13 -22.33 -1.72
CA ALA A 12 6.45 -22.77 -2.13
C ALA A 12 7.30 -21.51 -2.38
N PHE A 13 8.28 -21.26 -1.51
CA PHE A 13 9.28 -20.21 -1.72
C PHE A 13 10.32 -20.75 -2.72
N SER A 14 10.49 -20.08 -3.85
CA SER A 14 11.67 -20.34 -4.70
C SER A 14 12.93 -19.83 -4.00
N SER A 15 14.06 -20.46 -4.30
CA SER A 15 15.35 -20.08 -3.73
C SER A 15 15.74 -18.66 -4.14
N ALA A 16 16.40 -17.92 -3.25
CA ALA A 16 16.87 -16.53 -3.47
C ALA A 16 17.62 -16.29 -4.80
N GLN A 17 18.21 -17.34 -5.39
CA GLN A 17 18.94 -17.27 -6.64
C GLN A 17 18.05 -17.02 -7.88
N GLU A 18 16.78 -17.42 -7.86
CA GLU A 18 15.84 -17.12 -8.96
C GLU A 18 15.36 -15.66 -8.96
N PHE A 19 15.48 -14.94 -7.83
CA PHE A 19 15.05 -13.55 -7.72
C PHE A 19 16.11 -12.53 -8.18
N GLU A 20 17.40 -12.86 -8.11
CA GLU A 20 18.46 -11.97 -8.64
C GLU A 20 18.37 -11.84 -10.16
N ASP A 21 17.90 -12.88 -10.86
CA ASP A 21 17.70 -12.88 -12.31
C ASP A 21 16.49 -12.02 -12.77
N SER A 22 15.65 -11.53 -11.84
CA SER A 22 14.45 -10.72 -12.15
C SER A 22 14.61 -9.21 -11.95
N TRP A 23 15.80 -8.74 -11.58
CA TRP A 23 16.06 -7.32 -11.36
C TRP A 23 16.29 -6.56 -12.68
N SER A 24 15.60 -5.43 -12.85
CA SER A 24 15.86 -4.55 -13.99
C SER A 24 17.22 -3.86 -13.87
N GLN A 25 17.88 -3.59 -15.00
CA GLN A 25 19.17 -2.88 -14.99
C GLN A 25 19.05 -1.50 -14.34
N ASP A 26 17.92 -0.80 -14.53
CA ASP A 26 17.67 0.50 -13.90
C ASP A 26 17.64 0.38 -12.36
N PHE A 27 17.13 -0.72 -11.79
CA PHE A 27 17.22 -0.96 -10.34
C PHE A 27 18.64 -1.24 -9.89
N LEU A 28 19.40 -2.05 -10.64
CA LEU A 28 20.80 -2.34 -10.34
C LEU A 28 21.67 -1.07 -10.38
N ASP A 29 21.41 -0.19 -11.34
CA ASP A 29 22.16 1.05 -11.54
C ASP A 29 21.80 2.13 -10.50
N ASN A 30 20.56 2.13 -10.01
CA ASN A 30 20.06 3.10 -9.03
C ASN A 30 19.08 2.47 -8.03
N PRO A 31 19.55 1.61 -7.11
CA PRO A 31 18.67 0.96 -6.13
C PRO A 31 18.02 1.98 -5.18
N ARG A 32 18.63 3.16 -5.06
CA ARG A 32 18.28 4.25 -4.15
C ARG A 32 17.49 5.39 -4.80
N ASP A 33 17.24 5.35 -6.11
CA ASP A 33 16.35 6.34 -6.70
C ASP A 33 14.92 6.02 -6.30
N TYR A 34 14.49 6.64 -5.20
CA TYR A 34 13.12 6.56 -4.69
C TYR A 34 12.08 6.94 -5.75
N TYR A 35 12.50 7.68 -6.78
CA TYR A 35 11.68 8.04 -7.92
C TYR A 35 12.26 7.44 -9.18
N ARG A 36 12.12 6.12 -9.27
CA ARG A 36 12.54 5.34 -10.43
C ARG A 36 11.99 5.90 -11.72
N ASN A 37 12.71 5.61 -12.80
CA ASN A 37 12.14 5.75 -14.12
C ASN A 37 10.85 4.91 -14.20
N PRO A 38 9.66 5.51 -14.44
CA PRO A 38 8.41 4.75 -14.56
C PRO A 38 8.47 3.69 -15.67
N CYS A 39 9.32 3.93 -16.66
CA CYS A 39 9.40 3.16 -17.88
C CYS A 39 10.89 2.91 -18.23
N PRO A 40 11.59 2.06 -17.45
CA PRO A 40 12.97 1.73 -17.76
C PRO A 40 13.03 1.08 -19.15
N LYS A 41 14.09 1.36 -19.94
CA LYS A 41 14.20 0.81 -21.31
C LYS A 41 14.23 -0.73 -21.34
N THR A 42 14.54 -1.34 -20.20
CA THR A 42 14.59 -2.78 -19.99
C THR A 42 13.21 -3.39 -19.76
N ARG A 43 12.20 -2.59 -19.39
CA ARG A 43 10.82 -3.07 -19.25
C ARG A 43 10.18 -3.20 -20.63
N PRO A 44 9.53 -4.34 -20.94
CA PRO A 44 8.73 -4.49 -22.15
C PRO A 44 7.76 -3.31 -22.35
N THR A 45 7.69 -2.78 -23.57
CA THR A 45 6.94 -1.56 -23.88
C THR A 45 5.43 -1.69 -23.63
N ASP A 46 4.92 -2.92 -23.65
CA ASP A 46 3.53 -3.28 -23.31
C ASP A 46 3.25 -3.28 -21.80
N LEU A 47 4.29 -3.28 -20.96
CA LEU A 47 4.18 -3.24 -19.50
C LEU A 47 4.27 -1.82 -18.92
N CYS A 48 4.44 -0.80 -19.76
CA CYS A 48 4.53 0.59 -19.34
C CYS A 48 3.24 1.32 -19.66
N ASN A 49 2.50 1.71 -18.63
CA ASN A 49 1.18 2.31 -18.78
C ASN A 49 0.96 3.48 -17.80
N ALA A 50 -0.22 4.10 -17.85
CA ALA A 50 -0.56 5.26 -17.03
C ALA A 50 -0.40 5.02 -15.52
N PHE A 51 -0.54 3.78 -15.04
CA PHE A 51 -0.29 3.42 -13.65
C PHE A 51 1.19 3.59 -13.29
N ASP A 52 2.10 3.04 -14.11
CA ASP A 52 3.55 3.16 -13.89
C ASP A 52 3.99 4.62 -13.90
N GLU A 53 3.54 5.37 -14.91
CA GLU A 53 3.79 6.81 -15.01
C GLU A 53 3.31 7.54 -13.75
N TYR A 54 2.11 7.24 -13.27
CA TYR A 54 1.53 7.91 -12.12
C TYR A 54 2.31 7.65 -10.82
N VAL A 55 2.58 6.38 -10.50
CA VAL A 55 3.14 6.01 -9.19
C VAL A 55 4.57 6.51 -9.02
N TRP A 56 5.35 6.56 -10.11
CA TRP A 56 6.72 7.03 -10.07
C TRP A 56 6.89 8.53 -10.34
N LYS A 57 5.86 9.23 -10.83
CA LYS A 57 5.90 10.69 -11.07
C LYS A 57 6.24 11.49 -9.81
N LYS A 58 7.22 12.40 -9.94
CA LYS A 58 7.53 13.45 -8.97
C LYS A 58 6.45 14.54 -9.05
N ASP A 59 5.78 14.82 -7.94
CA ASP A 59 4.78 15.91 -7.83
C ASP A 59 5.18 17.01 -6.84
N GLY A 60 6.31 16.85 -6.15
CA GLY A 60 6.85 17.84 -5.20
C GLY A 60 6.20 17.85 -3.82
N TYR A 61 5.28 16.94 -3.52
CA TYR A 61 4.57 16.91 -2.22
C TYR A 61 5.11 15.88 -1.23
N TYR A 62 5.92 14.92 -1.69
CA TYR A 62 6.49 13.91 -0.82
C TYR A 62 7.42 14.50 0.22
N SER A 63 7.17 14.16 1.48
CA SER A 63 8.00 14.52 2.62
C SER A 63 7.60 13.66 3.82
N TYR A 64 8.44 13.58 4.84
CA TYR A 64 8.10 12.87 6.06
C TYR A 64 8.75 13.52 7.27
N GLU A 65 8.13 13.34 8.43
CA GLU A 65 8.61 13.85 9.71
C GLU A 65 8.46 12.79 10.79
N LEU A 66 9.53 12.53 11.55
CA LEU A 66 9.47 11.70 12.75
C LEU A 66 8.67 12.43 13.84
N ARG A 67 7.58 11.82 14.32
CA ARG A 67 6.71 12.41 15.34
C ARG A 67 6.90 11.80 16.72
N GLU A 68 7.07 10.47 16.78
CA GLU A 68 7.23 9.77 18.05
C GLU A 68 8.26 8.63 17.94
N THR A 69 8.94 8.38 19.06
CA THR A 69 9.88 7.27 19.23
C THR A 69 9.48 6.46 20.47
N TYR A 70 9.38 5.14 20.32
CA TYR A 70 8.93 4.21 21.35
C TYR A 70 10.10 3.33 21.82
N THR A 71 10.66 3.63 22.99
CA THR A 71 11.81 2.93 23.57
C THR A 71 11.44 2.04 24.77
N GLN A 72 10.17 2.03 25.18
CA GLN A 72 9.67 1.29 26.34
C GLN A 72 9.64 -0.23 26.13
N PHE A 73 9.85 -0.72 24.91
CA PHE A 73 9.83 -2.13 24.60
C PHE A 73 11.24 -2.72 24.62
N LYS A 74 11.37 -3.89 25.25
CA LYS A 74 12.64 -4.61 25.32
C LYS A 74 13.05 -5.07 23.92
N ASP A 75 14.33 -4.91 23.58
CA ASP A 75 14.98 -5.42 22.37
C ASP A 75 14.43 -4.89 21.03
N ILE A 76 13.56 -3.88 21.05
CA ILE A 76 12.96 -3.27 19.85
C ILE A 76 12.69 -1.79 20.08
N THR A 77 12.87 -0.98 19.04
CA THR A 77 12.49 0.44 19.06
C THR A 77 11.42 0.69 18.01
N GLY A 78 10.41 1.47 18.38
CA GLY A 78 9.36 1.89 17.45
C GLY A 78 9.52 3.34 17.04
N TYR A 79 9.02 3.68 15.86
CA TYR A 79 9.01 5.03 15.31
C TYR A 79 7.66 5.28 14.64
N ALA A 80 7.09 6.46 14.83
CA ALA A 80 5.90 6.90 14.11
C ALA A 80 6.25 8.14 13.27
N PHE A 81 6.08 8.02 11.97
CA PHE A 81 6.28 9.09 11.01
C PHE A 81 4.94 9.59 10.49
N LEU A 82 4.86 10.91 10.29
CA LEU A 82 3.84 11.50 9.44
C LEU A 82 4.44 11.72 8.05
N MET A 83 3.98 10.94 7.07
CA MET A 83 4.45 11.00 5.69
C MET A 83 3.40 11.68 4.81
N LYS A 84 3.81 12.69 4.04
CA LYS A 84 3.07 13.18 2.88
C LYS A 84 3.52 12.37 1.66
N SER A 85 2.58 11.77 0.93
CA SER A 85 2.90 10.84 -0.17
C SER A 85 2.80 11.49 -1.55
N GLN A 86 1.68 12.19 -1.81
CA GLN A 86 1.39 12.89 -3.06
C GLN A 86 0.30 13.94 -2.89
N LYS A 87 0.11 14.77 -3.90
CA LYS A 87 -1.20 15.41 -4.18
C LYS A 87 -1.97 14.52 -5.15
N TRP A 88 -3.21 14.15 -4.80
CA TRP A 88 -4.10 13.42 -5.71
C TRP A 88 -5.23 14.32 -6.20
N LEU A 89 -5.45 14.33 -7.52
CA LEU A 89 -6.32 15.27 -8.25
C LEU A 89 -6.14 16.73 -7.75
N ASN A 90 -7.17 17.55 -7.94
CA ASN A 90 -7.13 18.95 -7.54
C ASN A 90 -8.33 19.31 -6.65
N GLU A 91 -8.25 20.50 -6.06
CA GLU A 91 -9.17 21.02 -5.05
C GLU A 91 -10.57 21.34 -5.61
N SER A 92 -10.74 21.37 -6.93
CA SER A 92 -12.06 21.51 -7.58
C SER A 92 -12.82 20.19 -7.66
N VAL A 93 -12.15 19.06 -7.39
CA VAL A 93 -12.75 17.73 -7.43
C VAL A 93 -13.18 17.28 -6.05
N TYR A 94 -12.26 17.33 -5.09
CA TYR A 94 -12.51 16.81 -3.74
C TYR A 94 -11.63 17.51 -2.69
N TYR A 95 -11.91 17.21 -1.43
CA TYR A 95 -11.00 17.46 -0.32
C TYR A 95 -11.09 16.37 0.77
N ILE A 96 -10.06 16.28 1.59
CA ILE A 96 -10.00 15.40 2.76
C ILE A 96 -10.84 16.02 3.89
N ASP A 97 -11.84 15.27 4.35
CA ASP A 97 -12.84 15.72 5.33
C ASP A 97 -12.21 16.29 6.61
N ASN A 98 -11.15 15.65 7.12
CA ASN A 98 -10.50 16.04 8.37
C ASN A 98 -9.57 17.27 8.26
N ASP A 99 -9.18 17.63 7.04
CA ASP A 99 -8.42 18.86 6.75
C ASP A 99 -9.41 20.03 6.54
N GLY A 100 -10.53 19.76 5.87
CA GLY A 100 -11.59 20.72 5.60
C GLY A 100 -11.38 21.52 4.30
N PRO A 101 -12.41 22.25 3.85
CA PRO A 101 -12.42 22.87 2.52
C PRO A 101 -11.48 24.07 2.38
N ASN A 102 -11.02 24.65 3.49
CA ASN A 102 -10.18 25.84 3.50
C ASN A 102 -8.69 25.54 3.70
N ASP A 103 -8.33 24.28 3.97
CA ASP A 103 -6.93 23.89 4.15
C ASP A 103 -6.21 23.93 2.78
N PRO A 104 -5.03 24.57 2.66
CA PRO A 104 -4.27 24.64 1.41
C PRO A 104 -3.69 23.28 0.97
N GLU A 105 -3.60 22.31 1.88
CA GLU A 105 -3.12 20.95 1.63
C GLU A 105 -4.25 19.91 1.61
N ARG A 106 -5.51 20.34 1.48
CA ARG A 106 -6.70 19.48 1.60
C ARG A 106 -6.82 18.35 0.57
N THR A 107 -5.95 18.29 -0.44
CA THR A 107 -5.83 17.19 -1.42
C THR A 107 -4.46 16.49 -1.37
N VAL A 108 -3.62 16.85 -0.41
CA VAL A 108 -2.31 16.23 -0.16
C VAL A 108 -2.51 15.05 0.79
N TRP A 109 -2.09 13.87 0.36
CA TRP A 109 -2.27 12.64 1.11
C TRP A 109 -1.24 12.51 2.23
N LYS A 110 -1.72 12.23 3.44
CA LYS A 110 -0.94 12.18 4.68
C LYS A 110 -1.16 10.82 5.35
N HIS A 111 -0.10 10.14 5.73
CA HIS A 111 -0.16 8.78 6.26
C HIS A 111 0.68 8.66 7.53
N TRP A 112 0.15 7.93 8.51
CA TRP A 112 0.97 7.41 9.59
C TRP A 112 1.73 6.18 9.14
N VAL A 113 3.06 6.24 9.23
CA VAL A 113 3.95 5.11 8.95
C VAL A 113 4.67 4.73 10.23
N ASN A 114 4.36 3.55 10.75
CA ASN A 114 4.95 3.04 11.97
C ASN A 114 6.01 2.00 11.64
N VAL A 115 7.19 2.16 12.21
CA VAL A 115 8.36 1.31 11.94
C VAL A 115 8.80 0.66 13.24
N TRP A 116 8.89 -0.66 13.25
CA TRP A 116 9.48 -1.42 14.34
C TRP A 116 10.85 -1.94 13.92
N VAL A 117 11.89 -1.48 14.60
CA VAL A 117 13.29 -1.83 14.32
C VAL A 117 13.83 -2.66 15.50
N PRO A 118 14.12 -3.97 15.30
CA PRO A 118 14.72 -4.79 16.35
C PRO A 118 16.16 -4.34 16.65
N LYS A 119 16.60 -4.44 17.90
CA LYS A 119 17.97 -4.05 18.28
C LYS A 119 19.00 -5.10 17.86
N ASP A 120 18.66 -6.37 18.03
CA ASP A 120 19.49 -7.49 17.60
C ASP A 120 19.06 -7.96 16.20
N LYS A 121 20.00 -7.92 15.25
CA LYS A 121 19.74 -7.97 13.80
C LYS A 121 19.57 -9.38 13.21
N ILE A 122 19.65 -10.45 14.02
CA ILE A 122 19.98 -11.77 13.47
C ILE A 122 19.31 -12.89 14.26
N LEU A 123 18.18 -13.39 13.74
CA LEU A 123 17.75 -14.77 13.99
C LEU A 123 17.99 -15.64 12.75
N ASP A 124 17.80 -15.09 11.55
CA ASP A 124 18.04 -15.77 10.27
C ASP A 124 18.85 -14.88 9.30
N LYS A 125 19.96 -15.41 8.79
CA LYS A 125 20.83 -14.69 7.83
C LYS A 125 20.17 -14.50 6.46
N GLN A 126 19.25 -15.36 6.06
CA GLN A 126 18.57 -15.25 4.75
C GLN A 126 17.63 -14.04 4.69
N LEU A 127 17.16 -13.59 5.85
CA LEU A 127 16.26 -12.45 5.99
C LEU A 127 17.01 -11.11 6.19
N LEU A 128 18.34 -11.11 6.19
CA LEU A 128 19.12 -9.88 6.19
C LEU A 128 18.73 -8.97 5.01
N GLY A 129 18.58 -7.68 5.29
CA GLY A 129 18.13 -6.69 4.30
C GLY A 129 16.66 -6.86 3.89
N SER A 130 15.84 -7.54 4.70
CA SER A 130 14.40 -7.66 4.46
C SER A 130 13.54 -6.85 5.43
N ALA A 131 12.40 -6.39 4.93
CA ALA A 131 11.34 -5.78 5.73
C ALA A 131 9.96 -6.31 5.30
N LEU A 132 9.03 -6.34 6.25
CA LEU A 132 7.62 -6.65 5.98
C LEU A 132 6.79 -5.37 6.14
N MET A 133 6.05 -5.01 5.10
CA MET A 133 5.08 -3.92 5.14
C MET A 133 3.65 -4.45 5.21
N LEU A 134 2.91 -4.02 6.23
CA LEU A 134 1.47 -4.13 6.33
C LEU A 134 0.81 -2.83 5.86
N ILE A 135 0.05 -2.94 4.77
CA ILE A 135 -0.79 -1.90 4.21
C ILE A 135 -2.14 -1.95 4.92
N ASP A 136 -2.45 -0.92 5.68
CA ASP A 136 -3.61 -0.87 6.53
C ASP A 136 -4.44 0.41 6.31
N GLY A 137 -5.68 0.33 6.76
CA GLY A 137 -6.64 1.42 6.77
C GLY A 137 -6.57 2.27 8.02
N SER A 138 -7.76 2.51 8.58
CA SER A 138 -8.12 3.56 9.52
C SER A 138 -8.35 4.91 8.86
N GLY A 139 -9.35 5.62 9.35
CA GLY A 139 -9.63 6.99 8.90
C GLY A 139 -8.54 7.96 9.33
N ASN A 140 -8.54 9.15 8.74
CA ASN A 140 -7.47 10.14 8.88
C ASN A 140 -7.37 10.74 10.29
N SER A 141 -6.74 10.03 11.22
CA SER A 141 -6.43 10.55 12.55
C SER A 141 -5.34 11.63 12.47
N LYS A 142 -5.52 12.73 13.21
CA LYS A 142 -4.47 13.74 13.42
C LYS A 142 -3.41 13.30 14.43
N ASN A 143 -3.72 12.29 15.23
CA ASN A 143 -2.81 11.73 16.23
C ASN A 143 -2.17 10.44 15.70
N PRO A 144 -0.93 10.14 16.12
CA PRO A 144 -0.27 8.90 15.76
C PRO A 144 -1.09 7.68 16.22
N PRO A 145 -0.96 6.53 15.54
CA PRO A 145 -1.74 5.36 15.86
C PRO A 145 -1.50 4.87 17.30
N ASN A 146 -2.56 4.41 17.95
CA ASN A 146 -2.46 3.85 19.29
C ASN A 146 -1.59 2.59 19.28
N LEU A 147 -0.62 2.50 20.19
CA LEU A 147 0.25 1.32 20.33
C LEU A 147 -0.50 0.03 20.73
N MET A 148 -1.74 0.14 21.20
CA MET A 148 -2.64 -0.99 21.47
C MET A 148 -3.41 -1.44 20.22
N ASP A 149 -3.25 -0.79 19.08
CA ASP A 149 -3.78 -1.27 17.80
C ASP A 149 -3.23 -2.67 17.50
N ASP A 150 -4.13 -3.63 17.28
CA ASP A 150 -3.79 -5.04 17.16
C ASP A 150 -2.76 -5.28 16.05
N MET A 151 -2.89 -4.61 14.91
CA MET A 151 -1.97 -4.76 13.77
C MET A 151 -0.56 -4.25 14.10
N LEU A 152 -0.45 -3.16 14.87
CA LEU A 152 0.85 -2.70 15.36
C LEU A 152 1.44 -3.63 16.42
N GLN A 153 0.61 -4.20 17.28
CA GLN A 153 1.07 -5.18 18.27
C GLN A 153 1.59 -6.47 17.60
N TYR A 154 0.87 -6.97 16.59
CA TYR A 154 1.33 -8.10 15.78
C TYR A 154 2.61 -7.77 15.02
N GLY A 155 2.72 -6.56 14.45
CA GLY A 155 3.94 -6.09 13.81
C GLY A 155 5.15 -6.05 14.74
N ARG A 156 4.96 -5.55 15.98
CA ARG A 156 6.00 -5.57 17.02
C ARG A 156 6.41 -6.99 17.38
N PHE A 157 5.44 -7.89 17.54
CA PHE A 157 5.71 -9.31 17.80
C PHE A 157 6.50 -9.96 16.66
N PHE A 158 6.10 -9.70 15.41
CA PHE A 158 6.78 -10.17 14.21
C PHE A 158 8.23 -9.68 14.15
N ALA A 159 8.46 -8.37 14.27
CA ALA A 159 9.80 -7.79 14.20
C ALA A 159 10.71 -8.34 15.29
N ARG A 160 10.19 -8.48 16.53
CA ARG A 160 10.95 -9.07 17.65
C ARG A 160 11.28 -10.55 17.43
N THR A 161 10.38 -11.31 16.82
CA THR A 161 10.53 -12.77 16.65
C THR A 161 11.34 -13.14 15.42
N THR A 162 11.40 -12.27 14.42
CA THR A 162 12.13 -12.52 13.16
C THR A 162 13.46 -11.79 13.09
N GLY A 163 13.64 -10.71 13.87
CA GLY A 163 14.81 -9.83 13.75
C GLY A 163 14.75 -8.91 12.53
N ASN A 164 13.61 -8.83 11.84
CA ASN A 164 13.42 -7.98 10.66
C ASN A 164 12.63 -6.71 10.98
N VAL A 165 12.80 -5.69 10.14
CA VAL A 165 12.03 -4.46 10.22
C VAL A 165 10.58 -4.76 9.83
N PHE A 166 9.65 -4.29 10.65
CA PHE A 166 8.23 -4.29 10.31
C PHE A 166 7.76 -2.86 10.09
N VAL A 167 6.95 -2.65 9.06
CA VAL A 167 6.36 -1.36 8.71
C VAL A 167 4.84 -1.50 8.65
N GLY A 168 4.13 -0.64 9.36
CA GLY A 168 2.68 -0.48 9.21
C GLY A 168 2.38 0.88 8.61
N ILE A 169 1.85 0.92 7.38
CA ILE A 169 1.31 2.15 6.79
C ILE A 169 -0.21 2.17 7.00
N LYS A 170 -0.71 3.24 7.61
CA LYS A 170 -2.15 3.47 7.85
C LYS A 170 -2.71 4.45 6.81
N GLN A 171 -4.03 4.61 6.81
CA GLN A 171 -4.75 5.57 5.95
C GLN A 171 -4.55 5.29 4.46
N ILE A 172 -4.61 4.02 4.06
CA ILE A 172 -4.69 3.63 2.65
C ILE A 172 -6.08 3.07 2.41
N PRO A 173 -7.01 3.73 1.69
CA PRO A 173 -6.88 5.08 1.13
C PRO A 173 -6.89 6.14 2.23
N ASN A 174 -6.42 7.34 1.87
CA ASN A 174 -6.41 8.49 2.76
C ASN A 174 -7.82 9.10 2.81
N GLU A 175 -8.59 8.80 3.85
CA GLU A 175 -10.04 9.01 3.91
C GLU A 175 -10.53 9.53 5.28
N ARG A 176 -11.69 10.17 5.42
CA ARG A 176 -12.84 10.30 4.50
C ARG A 176 -12.67 11.41 3.49
N LEU A 177 -13.33 11.29 2.34
CA LEU A 177 -13.28 12.28 1.26
C LEU A 177 -14.64 12.92 1.00
N ILE A 178 -14.62 14.21 0.68
CA ILE A 178 -15.77 14.98 0.20
C ILE A 178 -15.54 15.33 -1.26
N PHE A 179 -16.38 14.82 -2.17
CA PHE A 179 -16.35 15.16 -3.59
C PHE A 179 -17.33 16.31 -3.85
N LEU A 180 -16.88 17.38 -4.51
CA LEU A 180 -17.64 18.62 -4.61
C LEU A 180 -18.87 18.51 -5.53
N ASN A 181 -18.80 17.65 -6.53
CA ASN A 181 -19.86 17.43 -7.53
C ASN A 181 -20.45 16.02 -7.43
N ASP A 182 -20.57 15.49 -6.22
CA ASP A 182 -21.07 14.15 -6.00
C ASP A 182 -22.39 14.15 -5.22
N TRP A 183 -23.28 13.23 -5.57
CA TRP A 183 -24.59 13.08 -4.92
C TRP A 183 -24.45 12.58 -3.47
N LYS A 184 -23.35 11.90 -3.16
CA LYS A 184 -23.00 11.41 -1.82
C LYS A 184 -21.94 12.33 -1.21
N CYS A 185 -22.37 13.21 -0.30
CA CYS A 185 -21.50 14.23 0.30
C CYS A 185 -20.17 13.67 0.86
N LYS A 186 -20.18 12.48 1.47
CA LYS A 186 -19.01 11.90 2.13
C LYS A 186 -18.81 10.44 1.75
N ARG A 187 -17.58 10.08 1.34
CA ARG A 187 -17.22 8.74 0.90
C ARG A 187 -16.04 8.16 1.67
N THR A 188 -16.07 6.84 1.79
CA THR A 188 -15.06 5.98 2.43
C THR A 188 -14.96 4.67 1.67
N GLU A 189 -13.80 4.03 1.72
CA GLU A 189 -13.57 2.65 1.32
C GLU A 189 -14.11 2.36 -0.10
N ASP A 190 -14.97 1.34 -0.26
CA ASP A 190 -15.53 0.94 -1.56
C ASP A 190 -16.33 2.05 -2.23
N ALA A 191 -16.94 2.98 -1.48
CA ALA A 191 -17.67 4.09 -2.07
C ALA A 191 -16.78 5.01 -2.90
N ILE A 192 -15.52 5.19 -2.49
CA ILE A 192 -14.54 5.98 -3.24
C ILE A 192 -14.08 5.18 -4.46
N ILE A 193 -13.77 3.89 -4.28
CA ILE A 193 -13.34 3.01 -5.38
C ILE A 193 -14.42 2.96 -6.47
N ALA A 194 -15.68 2.71 -6.09
CA ALA A 194 -16.78 2.64 -7.03
C ALA A 194 -16.98 3.95 -7.81
N LEU A 195 -16.91 5.10 -7.13
CA LEU A 195 -17.00 6.41 -7.79
C LEU A 195 -15.88 6.59 -8.82
N THR A 196 -14.64 6.27 -8.43
CA THR A 196 -13.48 6.43 -9.32
C THR A 196 -13.49 5.46 -10.49
N TRP A 197 -14.01 4.25 -10.32
CA TRP A 197 -14.24 3.31 -11.42
C TRP A 197 -15.33 3.79 -12.38
N ARG A 198 -16.44 4.33 -11.85
CA ARG A 198 -17.48 4.93 -12.69
C ARG A 198 -16.90 6.05 -13.55
N HIS A 199 -16.13 6.95 -12.93
CA HIS A 199 -15.46 8.05 -13.66
C HIS A 199 -14.57 7.52 -14.77
N PHE A 200 -13.70 6.55 -14.47
CA PHE A 200 -12.80 5.97 -15.48
C PHE A 200 -13.53 5.27 -16.62
N LEU A 201 -14.65 4.59 -16.33
CA LEU A 201 -15.47 3.95 -17.37
C LEU A 201 -16.19 4.97 -18.28
N ASP A 202 -16.47 6.18 -17.77
CA ASP A 202 -17.05 7.27 -18.55
C ASP A 202 -15.98 8.11 -19.28
N PHE A 203 -14.79 8.22 -18.67
CA PHE A 203 -13.66 9.02 -19.14
C PHE A 203 -12.35 8.19 -19.06
N PRO A 204 -12.15 7.24 -19.99
CA PRO A 204 -11.02 6.31 -19.94
C PRO A 204 -9.65 6.97 -20.16
N ASP A 205 -9.63 8.20 -20.68
CA ASP A 205 -8.41 8.99 -20.86
C ASP A 205 -7.94 9.69 -19.56
N GLU A 206 -8.67 9.54 -18.44
CA GLU A 206 -8.34 10.12 -17.13
C GLU A 206 -8.05 9.03 -16.05
N PRO A 207 -7.07 8.12 -16.28
CA PRO A 207 -6.79 6.99 -15.38
C PRO A 207 -6.32 7.41 -13.99
N GLU A 208 -5.79 8.62 -13.81
CA GLU A 208 -5.36 9.15 -12.51
C GLU A 208 -6.49 9.29 -11.49
N TRP A 209 -7.75 9.26 -11.94
CA TRP A 209 -8.91 9.18 -11.07
C TRP A 209 -9.02 7.86 -10.34
N LEU A 210 -8.45 6.76 -10.84
CA LEU A 210 -8.55 5.47 -10.16
C LEU A 210 -7.87 5.53 -8.78
N LEU A 211 -8.65 5.38 -7.70
CA LEU A 211 -8.15 5.51 -6.33
C LEU A 211 -6.94 4.61 -6.01
N ARG A 212 -6.78 3.50 -6.74
CA ARG A 212 -5.66 2.59 -6.55
C ARG A 212 -4.30 3.19 -6.88
N PHE A 213 -4.27 4.18 -7.77
CA PHE A 213 -3.06 4.87 -8.18
C PHE A 213 -2.41 5.60 -7.00
N PRO A 214 -3.09 6.54 -6.31
CA PRO A 214 -2.53 7.19 -5.12
C PRO A 214 -2.37 6.24 -3.93
N MET A 215 -3.20 5.19 -3.79
CA MET A 215 -2.99 4.17 -2.76
C MET A 215 -1.65 3.46 -2.94
N THR A 216 -1.35 3.01 -4.16
CA THR A 216 -0.10 2.29 -4.44
C THR A 216 1.11 3.21 -4.35
N LYS A 217 1.00 4.42 -4.90
CA LYS A 217 2.04 5.44 -4.78
C LYS A 217 2.42 5.70 -3.32
N ALA A 218 1.43 5.87 -2.44
CA ALA A 218 1.68 6.08 -1.02
C ALA A 218 2.41 4.89 -0.36
N THR A 219 2.05 3.65 -0.72
CA THR A 219 2.77 2.46 -0.24
C THR A 219 4.23 2.44 -0.69
N LEU A 220 4.51 2.73 -1.97
CA LEU A 220 5.87 2.81 -2.50
C LEU A 220 6.69 3.88 -1.79
N ARG A 221 6.08 5.06 -1.55
CA ARG A 221 6.71 6.16 -0.80
C ARG A 221 7.03 5.79 0.65
N ALA A 222 6.24 4.94 1.30
CA ALA A 222 6.59 4.43 2.61
C ALA A 222 7.77 3.45 2.56
N MET A 223 7.89 2.63 1.50
CA MET A 223 9.05 1.75 1.32
C MET A 223 10.32 2.60 1.19
N ASP A 224 10.25 3.65 0.35
CA ASP A 224 11.32 4.62 0.15
C ASP A 224 11.76 5.28 1.46
N MET A 225 10.80 5.86 2.19
CA MET A 225 11.03 6.51 3.48
C MET A 225 11.75 5.60 4.47
N VAL A 226 11.28 4.35 4.61
CA VAL A 226 11.83 3.43 5.61
C VAL A 226 13.21 2.94 5.18
N SER A 227 13.42 2.62 3.91
CA SER A 227 14.75 2.29 3.38
C SER A 227 15.76 3.40 3.69
N GLU A 228 15.38 4.66 3.45
CA GLU A 228 16.23 5.82 3.77
C GLU A 228 16.53 5.88 5.27
N PHE A 229 15.49 5.85 6.10
CA PHE A 229 15.59 6.01 7.55
C PHE A 229 16.46 4.94 8.21
N VAL A 230 16.30 3.66 7.85
CA VAL A 230 17.05 2.60 8.55
C VAL A 230 18.52 2.58 8.18
N GLU A 231 18.86 2.98 6.95
CA GLU A 231 20.25 3.08 6.48
C GLU A 231 20.97 4.22 7.20
N THR A 232 20.35 5.40 7.27
CA THR A 232 20.96 6.61 7.86
C THR A 232 21.12 6.51 9.38
N GLU A 233 20.12 5.97 10.09
CA GLU A 233 20.06 6.06 11.56
C GLU A 233 20.63 4.84 12.29
N PHE A 234 20.63 3.63 11.70
CA PHE A 234 20.96 2.39 12.44
C PHE A 234 22.14 1.59 11.89
N ALA A 235 22.82 2.10 10.84
CA ALA A 235 23.73 1.30 10.03
C ALA A 235 23.11 -0.09 9.73
N TRP A 236 21.80 -0.08 9.45
CA TRP A 236 21.07 -1.28 9.10
C TRP A 236 21.55 -1.75 7.72
N PRO A 237 21.61 -3.07 7.44
CA PRO A 237 21.78 -3.51 6.06
C PRO A 237 20.71 -2.87 5.18
N GLU A 238 21.10 -2.42 3.99
CA GLU A 238 20.16 -1.85 3.02
C GLU A 238 18.95 -2.78 2.84
N ILE A 239 17.73 -2.24 2.96
CA ILE A 239 16.51 -3.02 2.73
C ILE A 239 16.29 -3.12 1.22
N THR A 240 16.69 -4.26 0.66
CA THR A 240 16.52 -4.58 -0.76
C THR A 240 15.35 -5.53 -1.01
N LYS A 241 14.87 -6.21 0.04
CA LYS A 241 13.81 -7.23 -0.06
C LYS A 241 12.60 -6.84 0.75
N TRP A 242 11.47 -6.68 0.09
CA TRP A 242 10.20 -6.33 0.72
C TRP A 242 9.20 -7.47 0.63
N GLY A 243 8.62 -7.81 1.77
CA GLY A 243 7.33 -8.48 1.86
C GLY A 243 6.23 -7.42 1.96
N VAL A 244 5.14 -7.56 1.20
CA VAL A 244 3.99 -6.65 1.28
C VAL A 244 2.70 -7.41 1.54
N THR A 245 1.83 -6.90 2.41
CA THR A 245 0.54 -7.52 2.73
C THR A 245 -0.50 -6.50 3.12
N GLY A 246 -1.78 -6.82 2.94
CA GLY A 246 -2.89 -5.96 3.30
C GLY A 246 -4.22 -6.65 3.03
N ALA A 247 -5.28 -6.23 3.72
CA ALA A 247 -6.61 -6.86 3.61
C ALA A 247 -7.61 -6.04 2.78
N SER A 248 -8.50 -6.75 2.09
CA SER A 248 -9.57 -6.16 1.28
C SER A 248 -8.98 -5.19 0.25
N LYS A 249 -9.38 -3.92 0.22
CA LYS A 249 -8.84 -2.94 -0.74
C LYS A 249 -7.32 -2.79 -0.66
N ARG A 250 -6.72 -3.01 0.52
CA ARG A 250 -5.28 -3.02 0.71
C ARG A 250 -4.64 -4.31 0.21
N GLY A 251 -5.39 -5.41 0.14
CA GLY A 251 -5.00 -6.61 -0.60
C GLY A 251 -4.89 -6.35 -2.10
N TRP A 252 -5.74 -5.47 -2.64
CA TRP A 252 -5.56 -4.98 -4.01
C TRP A 252 -4.29 -4.14 -4.14
N THR A 253 -4.10 -3.20 -3.22
CA THR A 253 -2.87 -2.39 -3.19
C THR A 253 -1.63 -3.27 -3.09
N THR A 254 -1.68 -4.37 -2.34
CA THR A 254 -0.61 -5.36 -2.24
C THR A 254 -0.21 -5.90 -3.63
N TRP A 255 -1.18 -6.36 -4.42
CA TRP A 255 -0.93 -6.79 -5.81
C TRP A 255 -0.32 -5.69 -6.66
N MET A 256 -0.86 -4.47 -6.57
CA MET A 256 -0.41 -3.36 -7.40
C MET A 256 0.98 -2.83 -7.00
N THR A 257 1.30 -2.85 -5.70
CA THR A 257 2.64 -2.52 -5.20
C THR A 257 3.67 -3.52 -5.72
N ALA A 258 3.36 -4.82 -5.66
CA ALA A 258 4.23 -5.85 -6.21
C ALA A 258 4.39 -5.73 -7.74
N ALA A 259 3.32 -5.37 -8.46
CA ALA A 259 3.38 -5.16 -9.90
C ALA A 259 4.17 -3.89 -10.29
N ALA A 260 4.09 -2.83 -9.49
CA ALA A 260 4.79 -1.57 -9.74
C ALA A 260 6.29 -1.63 -9.44
N ASP A 261 6.69 -2.44 -8.45
CA ASP A 261 8.06 -2.56 -7.95
C ASP A 261 8.48 -4.03 -7.75
N PRO A 262 8.48 -4.82 -8.82
CA PRO A 262 8.82 -6.24 -8.76
C PRO A 262 10.28 -6.47 -8.33
N GLU A 263 11.15 -5.47 -8.46
CA GLU A 263 12.56 -5.60 -8.09
C GLU A 263 12.76 -5.58 -6.57
N ARG A 264 12.00 -4.76 -5.83
CA ARG A 264 12.07 -4.75 -4.35
C ARG A 264 11.12 -5.74 -3.71
N VAL A 265 9.96 -5.99 -4.31
CA VAL A 265 8.92 -6.83 -3.72
C VAL A 265 9.15 -8.30 -4.06
N VAL A 266 9.86 -9.00 -3.18
CA VAL A 266 10.17 -10.44 -3.33
C VAL A 266 9.10 -11.35 -2.72
N MET A 267 8.18 -10.78 -1.94
CA MET A 267 7.04 -11.51 -1.37
C MET A 267 5.80 -10.62 -1.29
N MET A 268 4.65 -11.18 -1.65
CA MET A 268 3.36 -10.56 -1.41
C MET A 268 2.37 -11.55 -0.82
N ALA A 269 1.56 -11.07 0.12
CA ALA A 269 0.50 -11.85 0.76
C ALA A 269 -0.80 -11.02 0.81
N PRO A 270 -1.52 -10.89 -0.30
CA PRO A 270 -2.81 -10.19 -0.33
C PRO A 270 -3.85 -10.95 0.49
N ILE A 271 -4.51 -10.26 1.43
CA ILE A 271 -5.50 -10.86 2.32
C ILE A 271 -6.90 -10.60 1.76
N VAL A 272 -7.69 -11.66 1.64
CA VAL A 272 -9.09 -11.70 1.16
C VAL A 272 -9.32 -11.14 -0.25
N LEU A 273 -8.28 -10.83 -1.03
CA LEU A 273 -8.40 -10.45 -2.45
C LEU A 273 -7.45 -11.25 -3.35
N ASP A 274 -7.87 -12.45 -3.69
CA ASP A 274 -7.22 -13.27 -4.73
C ASP A 274 -8.03 -13.17 -6.04
N PHE A 275 -8.08 -11.96 -6.62
CA PHE A 275 -8.93 -11.61 -7.77
C PHE A 275 -8.14 -11.28 -9.04
N LEU A 276 -7.12 -12.08 -9.37
CA LEU A 276 -6.28 -11.82 -10.55
C LEU A 276 -7.04 -11.87 -11.87
N LYS A 277 -8.00 -12.79 -12.02
CA LYS A 277 -8.94 -12.85 -13.15
C LYS A 277 -10.30 -12.29 -12.74
N MET A 278 -10.32 -10.98 -12.55
CA MET A 278 -11.46 -10.32 -11.92
C MET A 278 -12.77 -10.53 -12.68
N ASP A 279 -12.75 -10.42 -14.00
CA ASP A 279 -13.93 -10.63 -14.86
C ASP A 279 -14.55 -12.02 -14.65
N ASP A 280 -13.74 -13.07 -14.78
CA ASP A 280 -14.16 -14.46 -14.61
C ASP A 280 -14.67 -14.71 -13.18
N LEU A 281 -13.94 -14.23 -12.17
CA LEU A 281 -14.27 -14.44 -10.77
C LEU A 281 -15.56 -13.70 -10.36
N MET A 282 -15.77 -12.48 -10.84
CA MET A 282 -16.99 -11.73 -10.57
C MET A 282 -18.20 -12.37 -11.25
N HIS A 283 -18.06 -12.83 -12.50
CA HIS A 283 -19.11 -13.60 -13.17
C HIS A 283 -19.43 -14.90 -12.45
N GLN A 284 -18.42 -15.65 -11.99
CA GLN A 284 -18.62 -16.87 -11.23
C GLN A 284 -19.30 -16.61 -9.89
N MET A 285 -18.86 -15.58 -9.14
CA MET A 285 -19.50 -15.18 -7.89
C MET A 285 -20.99 -14.87 -8.13
N TYR A 286 -21.30 -14.00 -9.08
CA TYR A 286 -22.68 -13.61 -9.38
C TYR A 286 -23.56 -14.82 -9.75
N ARG A 287 -23.05 -15.74 -10.60
CA ARG A 287 -23.76 -16.97 -10.98
C ARG A 287 -23.97 -17.92 -9.80
N ASN A 288 -23.01 -18.01 -8.88
CA ASN A 288 -23.08 -18.89 -7.72
C ASN A 288 -24.05 -18.36 -6.66
N THR A 289 -24.03 -17.06 -6.37
CA THR A 289 -24.90 -16.44 -5.36
C THR A 289 -26.27 -16.04 -5.91
N GLY A 290 -26.44 -16.03 -7.23
CA GLY A 290 -27.67 -15.58 -7.91
C GLY A 290 -27.89 -14.07 -7.89
N ASN A 291 -26.98 -13.30 -7.28
CA ASN A 291 -26.94 -11.84 -7.27
C ASN A 291 -25.61 -11.31 -6.72
N TRP A 292 -25.34 -10.01 -6.83
CA TRP A 292 -24.22 -9.35 -6.14
C TRP A 292 -24.38 -9.46 -4.62
N THR A 293 -23.29 -9.73 -3.90
CA THR A 293 -23.29 -9.76 -2.43
C THR A 293 -23.29 -8.35 -1.85
N PHE A 294 -23.56 -8.21 -0.54
CA PHE A 294 -23.58 -6.91 0.12
C PHE A 294 -22.25 -6.13 0.00
N THR A 295 -21.11 -6.81 -0.23
CA THR A 295 -19.80 -6.17 -0.41
C THR A 295 -19.71 -5.37 -1.71
N PHE A 296 -20.63 -5.59 -2.66
CA PHE A 296 -20.69 -4.88 -3.94
C PHE A 296 -21.74 -3.76 -3.95
N THR A 297 -22.30 -3.40 -2.78
CA THR A 297 -23.37 -2.39 -2.66
C THR A 297 -22.97 -1.03 -3.22
N ASP A 298 -21.78 -0.51 -2.87
CA ASP A 298 -21.33 0.79 -3.40
C ASP A 298 -21.15 0.74 -4.93
N TYR A 299 -20.62 -0.36 -5.46
CA TYR A 299 -20.44 -0.58 -6.90
C TYR A 299 -21.79 -0.68 -7.64
N TRP A 300 -22.81 -1.25 -6.98
CA TRP A 300 -24.18 -1.26 -7.50
C TRP A 300 -24.79 0.13 -7.54
N TYR A 301 -24.63 0.93 -6.47
CA TYR A 301 -25.13 2.31 -6.44
C TYR A 301 -24.49 3.21 -7.50
N GLU A 302 -23.21 2.97 -7.83
CA GLU A 302 -22.53 3.67 -8.93
C GLU A 302 -22.84 3.08 -10.31
N GLY A 303 -23.62 2.00 -10.39
CA GLY A 303 -24.05 1.39 -11.65
C GLY A 303 -22.94 0.70 -12.43
N ILE A 304 -21.81 0.35 -11.80
CA ILE A 304 -20.64 -0.22 -12.51
C ILE A 304 -20.63 -1.75 -12.55
N ASN A 305 -21.37 -2.42 -11.68
CA ASN A 305 -21.45 -3.89 -11.67
C ASN A 305 -22.08 -4.50 -12.93
N GLY A 306 -22.82 -3.71 -13.72
CA GLY A 306 -23.50 -4.17 -14.94
C GLY A 306 -22.85 -3.68 -16.23
N ARG A 307 -21.67 -3.07 -16.15
CA ARG A 307 -20.92 -2.54 -17.30
C ARG A 307 -19.84 -3.52 -17.73
#